data_AF-A0A024GZK8-F1
#
_entry.id   AF-A0A024GZK8-F1
#
_cell.length_a   1.000
_cell.length_b   1.000
_cell.length_c   1.000
_cell.angle_alpha   90.00
_cell.angle_beta   90.00
_cell.angle_gamma   90.00
#
_symmetry.space_group_name_H-M   'P 1'
#
loop_
_entity.id
_entity.type
_entity.pdbx_description
1 polymer ?
#
loop_
_entity_poly.entity_id
_entity_poly.type
_entity_poly.pdbx_seq_one_letter_code
_entity_poly.pdbx_strand_id
1 'polypeptide(L)'
;MKHWTTQRKDVLPLRPSALEAPAKPVYEDVDVAIVMESTYPYLKGGVSAVVHDIVTHNPDLSYGIIHITWDSESPMTDLYGMPPNVRWVRTVFLSMEEHRHNFLSVTAKDLGMTGQQREELSHRLFDALYALSEHGEVEDLWQLIDEGLNERTRSYPLWAVLGSREFMQTLQDRMPQLNLSLANSFWTLRNFFSLAFAVLGETMPRARVYHAHTTGYASLLGAAAARDHNTSFLLTEHNLYVRDTVNTLLDRNMALSITEDDYRTFDVTAEERAWMAWWTEMGRFCYPSARLITYLYPSAITEAARLGSDIDKSVVVPNGMVIAEFDDKYRARRQALATMEEEGADYVWHLVYIARVVPIKGLLDLLSSLEILRDRGYPNLHLDVLGPTEHVPEYYEACLAKIDALGLQDHVTIHGTVNVRDMLDQFDLLVLPSYNEGQPIVILEAMAAGIPTVGSDVGGVAQQIADDLITADGRAIGPCGETVTPGDVHQMADGIQAVIGNLDAYAGYAANARTRVQELFQMHEVMSSYNQIYRALGDLPVIEETATVLLPVLEPADL
;
A
#
# COMPACT_ATOMS: atom_id res chain seq x y z
N MET A 1 9.19 10.40 -6.78
CA MET A 1 10.30 11.08 -6.06
C MET A 1 11.37 11.62 -7.02
N LYS A 2 11.00 12.16 -8.19
CA LYS A 2 11.92 12.88 -9.10
C LYS A 2 11.36 14.28 -9.29
N HIS A 3 12.21 15.29 -9.03
CA HIS A 3 12.06 16.75 -9.07
C HIS A 3 12.28 17.35 -7.68
N TRP A 4 12.87 18.54 -7.64
CA TRP A 4 13.28 19.33 -6.45
C TRP A 4 14.70 19.08 -5.93
N THR A 5 15.68 19.44 -6.75
CA THR A 5 16.96 19.96 -6.25
C THR A 5 17.10 21.43 -6.63
N THR A 6 17.74 22.18 -5.73
CA THR A 6 18.25 23.56 -5.83
C THR A 6 17.28 24.70 -5.48
N GLN A 7 17.41 25.25 -4.27
CA GLN A 7 17.44 26.71 -4.09
C GLN A 7 18.20 27.14 -2.82
N ARG A 8 18.76 28.35 -2.89
CA ARG A 8 19.88 28.87 -2.10
C ARG A 8 19.50 29.35 -0.69
N LYS A 9 20.53 29.33 0.17
CA LYS A 9 20.62 29.86 1.53
C LYS A 9 20.27 31.35 1.63
N ASP A 10 19.36 31.68 2.53
CA ASP A 10 19.36 32.96 3.26
C ASP A 10 19.43 32.68 4.76
N VAL A 11 20.42 33.29 5.42
CA VAL A 11 20.76 33.10 6.83
C VAL A 11 19.95 34.09 7.66
N LEU A 12 19.02 33.61 8.49
CA LEU A 12 18.38 34.38 9.56
C LEU A 12 19.07 34.10 10.91
N PRO A 13 19.21 35.11 11.80
CA PRO A 13 20.07 35.03 12.97
C PRO A 13 19.47 34.18 14.11
N LEU A 14 20.39 33.61 14.88
CA LEU A 14 20.19 32.63 15.95
C LEU A 14 19.62 33.20 17.26
N ARG A 15 18.78 32.35 17.87
CA ARG A 15 18.28 32.26 19.27
C ARG A 15 16.91 32.90 19.57
N PRO A 16 15.88 32.06 19.76
CA PRO A 16 14.88 32.26 20.80
C PRO A 16 15.41 31.73 22.14
N SER A 17 15.10 32.47 23.21
CA SER A 17 15.23 32.04 24.60
C SER A 17 14.48 30.73 24.87
N ALA A 18 14.84 30.03 25.95
CA ALA A 18 14.09 28.91 26.53
C ALA A 18 12.62 29.29 26.77
N LEU A 19 11.81 29.17 25.73
CA LEU A 19 10.36 29.11 25.81
C LEU A 19 10.06 27.69 26.25
N GLU A 20 9.35 27.56 27.38
CA GLU A 20 8.76 26.29 27.81
C GLU A 20 8.15 25.60 26.59
N ALA A 21 8.58 24.37 26.31
CA ALA A 21 7.97 23.58 25.25
C ALA A 21 6.46 23.55 25.51
N PRO A 22 5.61 23.86 24.50
CA PRO A 22 4.17 23.88 24.70
C PRO A 22 3.74 22.55 25.33
N ALA A 23 2.85 22.63 26.33
CA ALA A 23 2.32 21.45 26.98
C ALA A 23 1.77 20.50 25.91
N LYS A 24 2.27 19.27 25.88
CA LYS A 24 1.84 18.29 24.89
C LYS A 24 0.32 18.10 24.98
N PRO A 25 -0.39 18.04 23.84
CA PRO A 25 -1.82 17.76 23.84
C PRO A 25 -2.07 16.44 24.57
N VAL A 26 -3.08 16.45 25.45
CA VAL A 26 -3.54 15.24 26.15
C VAL A 26 -4.56 14.56 25.24
N TYR A 27 -4.26 13.31 24.90
CA TYR A 27 -5.12 12.48 24.06
C TYR A 27 -5.88 11.47 24.92
N GLU A 28 -7.13 11.20 24.57
CA GLU A 28 -7.92 10.11 25.15
C GLU A 28 -7.34 8.76 24.71
N ASP A 29 -7.33 7.77 25.61
CA ASP A 29 -7.03 6.38 25.26
C ASP A 29 -8.10 5.84 24.30
N VAL A 30 -7.68 5.09 23.28
CA VAL A 30 -8.60 4.53 22.26
C VAL A 30 -8.43 3.02 22.14
N ASP A 31 -9.43 2.36 21.56
CA ASP A 31 -9.37 0.94 21.26
C ASP A 31 -8.34 0.67 20.14
N VAL A 32 -8.40 1.46 19.07
CA VAL A 32 -7.53 1.31 17.91
C VAL A 32 -6.90 2.64 17.51
N ALA A 33 -5.58 2.68 17.34
CA ALA A 33 -4.89 3.78 16.66
C ALA A 33 -4.48 3.33 15.25
N ILE A 34 -5.09 3.90 14.22
CA ILE A 34 -4.74 3.61 12.83
C ILE A 34 -3.56 4.50 12.41
N VAL A 35 -2.50 3.89 11.88
CA VAL A 35 -1.28 4.56 11.42
C VAL A 35 -1.25 4.58 9.89
N MET A 36 -1.24 5.79 9.31
CA MET A 36 -1.35 6.01 7.87
C MET A 36 -0.22 6.91 7.39
N GLU A 37 0.49 6.47 6.35
CA GLU A 37 1.47 7.30 5.66
C GLU A 37 0.85 7.99 4.44
N SER A 38 0.94 9.32 4.41
CA SER A 38 0.60 10.21 3.30
C SER A 38 -0.78 10.01 2.66
N THR A 39 -1.76 9.47 3.40
CA THR A 39 -3.07 9.08 2.86
C THR A 39 -4.22 9.58 3.73
N TYR A 40 -4.86 8.71 4.52
CA TYR A 40 -6.05 9.06 5.30
C TYR A 40 -5.68 9.97 6.48
N PRO A 41 -6.43 11.06 6.76
CA PRO A 41 -7.71 11.43 6.13
C PRO A 41 -7.63 12.52 5.03
N TYR A 42 -6.42 12.94 4.65
CA TYR A 42 -6.22 14.16 3.84
C TYR A 42 -6.07 13.91 2.33
N LEU A 43 -5.97 12.64 1.91
CA LEU A 43 -5.87 12.26 0.50
C LEU A 43 -6.92 11.20 0.14
N LYS A 44 -7.64 11.45 -0.96
CA LYS A 44 -8.60 10.49 -1.53
C LYS A 44 -7.85 9.37 -2.25
N GLY A 45 -8.29 8.13 -2.03
CA GLY A 45 -7.75 6.96 -2.69
C GLY A 45 -8.35 5.66 -2.14
N GLY A 46 -8.02 4.53 -2.77
CA GLY A 46 -8.55 3.22 -2.38
C GLY A 46 -8.21 2.85 -0.93
N VAL A 47 -6.96 3.02 -0.52
CA VAL A 47 -6.52 2.76 0.86
C VAL A 47 -7.25 3.65 1.86
N SER A 48 -7.35 4.96 1.59
CA SER A 48 -8.08 5.88 2.47
C SER A 48 -9.58 5.56 2.57
N ALA A 49 -10.20 5.06 1.49
CA ALA A 49 -11.58 4.60 1.52
C ALA A 49 -11.74 3.35 2.40
N VAL A 50 -10.85 2.35 2.27
CA VAL A 50 -10.87 1.15 3.11
C VAL A 50 -10.72 1.50 4.59
N VAL A 51 -9.79 2.38 4.94
CA VAL A 51 -9.63 2.85 6.33
C VAL A 51 -10.88 3.56 6.83
N HIS A 52 -11.49 4.40 5.99
CA HIS A 52 -12.74 5.06 6.34
C HIS A 52 -13.87 4.06 6.56
N ASP A 53 -13.99 3.04 5.72
CA ASP A 53 -14.96 1.97 5.86
C ASP A 53 -14.73 1.18 7.17
N ILE A 54 -13.49 0.84 7.50
CA ILE A 54 -13.12 0.19 8.76
C ILE A 54 -13.61 1.00 9.96
N VAL A 55 -13.37 2.31 9.97
CA VAL A 55 -13.76 3.16 11.11
C VAL A 55 -15.29 3.34 11.17
N THR A 56 -15.95 3.54 10.03
CA THR A 56 -17.39 3.84 9.97
C THR A 56 -18.26 2.62 10.24
N HIS A 57 -17.85 1.43 9.78
CA HIS A 57 -18.61 0.18 9.97
C HIS A 57 -18.36 -0.48 11.33
N ASN A 58 -17.49 0.09 12.17
CA ASN A 58 -17.20 -0.37 13.53
C ASN A 58 -17.45 0.75 14.57
N PRO A 59 -18.68 1.29 14.66
CA PRO A 59 -18.99 2.45 15.52
C PRO A 59 -18.90 2.16 17.03
N ASP A 60 -18.86 0.88 17.39
CA ASP A 60 -18.69 0.34 18.74
C ASP A 60 -17.25 0.41 19.26
N LEU A 61 -16.28 0.69 18.40
CA LEU A 61 -14.87 0.90 18.74
C LEU A 61 -14.50 2.38 18.67
N SER A 62 -13.64 2.82 19.58
CA SER A 62 -13.02 4.15 19.55
C SER A 62 -11.71 4.15 18.76
N TYR A 63 -11.51 5.20 17.97
CA TYR A 63 -10.36 5.32 17.06
C TYR A 63 -9.53 6.58 17.32
N GLY A 64 -8.22 6.43 17.19
CA GLY A 64 -7.29 7.53 16.97
C GLY A 64 -6.62 7.37 15.61
N ILE A 65 -6.29 8.47 14.94
CA ILE A 65 -5.58 8.44 13.66
C ILE A 65 -4.20 9.04 13.83
N ILE A 66 -3.16 8.30 13.47
CA ILE A 66 -1.79 8.79 13.37
C ILE A 66 -1.46 8.96 11.89
N HIS A 67 -1.39 10.20 11.43
CA HIS A 67 -1.09 10.54 10.04
C HIS A 67 0.37 10.96 9.89
N ILE A 68 1.16 10.15 9.20
CA ILE A 68 2.54 10.45 8.85
C ILE A 68 2.54 11.20 7.52
N THR A 69 3.13 12.40 7.48
CA THR A 69 3.33 13.15 6.23
C THR A 69 4.73 13.75 6.18
N TRP A 70 5.11 14.33 5.04
CA TRP A 70 6.44 14.88 4.87
C TRP A 70 6.70 16.08 5.81
N ASP A 71 5.85 17.10 5.78
CA ASP A 71 6.04 18.35 6.54
C ASP A 71 4.71 19.07 6.81
N SER A 72 4.78 20.21 7.51
CA SER A 72 3.63 21.04 7.84
C SER A 72 2.98 21.77 6.65
N GLU A 73 3.62 21.76 5.47
CA GLU A 73 3.05 22.31 4.22
C GLU A 73 2.19 21.28 3.46
N SER A 74 2.23 20.03 3.89
CA SER A 74 1.42 18.95 3.32
C SER A 74 -0.09 19.21 3.48
N PRO A 75 -0.95 18.69 2.59
CA PRO A 75 -2.40 18.87 2.71
C PRO A 75 -2.95 18.35 4.04
N MET A 76 -3.74 19.18 4.74
CA MET A 76 -4.32 18.88 6.06
C MET A 76 -5.84 19.10 6.11
N THR A 77 -6.47 19.22 4.94
CA THR A 77 -7.93 19.37 4.82
C THR A 77 -8.56 17.98 4.84
N ASP A 78 -9.43 17.71 5.82
CA ASP A 78 -10.21 16.47 5.88
C ASP A 78 -11.10 16.34 4.62
N LEU A 79 -10.92 15.24 3.89
CA LEU A 79 -11.64 14.94 2.65
C LEU A 79 -12.75 13.88 2.82
N TYR A 80 -12.89 13.31 4.00
CA TYR A 80 -13.81 12.20 4.30
C TYR A 80 -14.89 12.58 5.31
N GLY A 81 -14.66 13.60 6.14
CA GLY A 81 -15.53 13.94 7.25
C GLY A 81 -15.35 12.97 8.40
N MET A 82 -14.60 13.38 9.42
CA MET A 82 -14.23 12.50 10.53
C MET A 82 -15.45 11.87 11.23
N PRO A 83 -15.53 10.53 11.30
CA PRO A 83 -16.56 9.82 12.06
C PRO A 83 -16.53 10.18 13.56
N PRO A 84 -17.69 10.17 14.25
CA PRO A 84 -17.78 10.59 15.65
C PRO A 84 -17.07 9.65 16.65
N ASN A 85 -16.72 8.43 16.22
CA ASN A 85 -15.92 7.49 17.00
C ASN A 85 -14.40 7.71 16.83
N VAL A 86 -13.95 8.64 15.98
CA VAL A 86 -12.57 9.13 15.94
C VAL A 86 -12.39 10.21 17.00
N ARG A 87 -11.56 9.93 18.02
CA ARG A 87 -11.32 10.83 19.16
C ARG A 87 -10.27 11.90 18.86
N TRP A 88 -9.31 11.58 18.00
CA TRP A 88 -8.23 12.50 17.66
C TRP A 88 -7.54 12.10 16.36
N VAL A 89 -6.95 13.11 15.71
CA VAL A 89 -6.01 12.94 14.62
C VAL A 89 -4.68 13.57 15.05
N ARG A 90 -3.61 12.78 15.01
CA ARG A 90 -2.25 13.20 15.36
C ARG A 90 -1.39 13.13 14.11
N THR A 91 -0.81 14.25 13.72
CA THR A 91 0.11 14.30 12.58
C THR A 91 1.56 14.17 13.03
N VAL A 92 2.34 13.38 12.30
CA VAL A 92 3.77 13.17 12.48
C VAL A 92 4.47 13.58 11.18
N PHE A 93 5.53 14.37 11.28
CA PHE A 93 6.27 14.88 10.14
C PHE A 93 7.62 14.16 9.97
N LEU A 94 7.92 13.71 8.75
CA LEU A 94 9.18 13.00 8.43
C LEU A 94 10.34 13.94 8.09
N SER A 95 10.05 15.16 7.63
CA SER A 95 11.05 16.12 7.17
C SER A 95 11.97 16.56 8.30
N MET A 96 13.28 16.44 8.08
CA MET A 96 14.31 16.89 9.04
C MET A 96 14.15 18.36 9.47
N GLU A 97 13.54 19.21 8.64
CA GLU A 97 13.34 20.62 9.00
C GLU A 97 12.35 20.79 10.17
N GLU A 98 11.37 19.89 10.33
CA GLU A 98 10.36 19.92 11.39
C GLU A 98 10.96 19.56 12.76
N HIS A 99 11.88 18.61 12.81
CA HIS A 99 12.59 18.20 14.02
C HIS A 99 14.02 18.72 14.10
N ARG A 100 14.39 19.70 13.26
CA ARG A 100 15.76 20.18 13.13
C ARG A 100 16.37 20.61 14.44
N HIS A 101 15.58 21.30 15.27
CA HIS A 101 16.06 21.81 16.55
C HIS A 101 16.42 20.67 17.51
N ASN A 102 15.66 19.59 17.53
CA ASN A 102 15.90 18.46 18.44
C ASN A 102 16.94 17.47 17.88
N PHE A 103 17.04 17.37 16.55
CA PHE A 103 17.95 16.44 15.89
C PHE A 103 19.35 17.04 15.65
N LEU A 104 19.45 18.28 15.15
CA LEU A 104 20.72 18.90 14.77
C LEU A 104 21.41 19.70 15.89
N SER A 105 20.71 20.04 16.97
CA SER A 105 21.34 20.74 18.10
C SER A 105 22.21 19.82 18.96
N VAL A 106 22.01 18.50 18.83
CA VAL A 106 22.68 17.49 19.64
C VAL A 106 24.05 17.17 19.06
N THR A 107 25.03 17.06 19.95
CA THR A 107 26.43 16.78 19.65
C THR A 107 26.88 15.51 20.35
N ALA A 108 28.02 14.93 19.93
CA ALA A 108 28.59 13.75 20.59
C ALA A 108 28.90 13.96 22.09
N LYS A 109 28.94 15.21 22.59
CA LYS A 109 29.09 15.49 24.02
C LYS A 109 27.82 15.20 24.83
N ASP A 110 26.66 15.33 24.20
CA ASP A 110 25.35 15.12 24.83
C ASP A 110 25.06 13.64 25.09
N LEU A 111 25.89 12.73 24.56
CA LEU A 111 25.92 11.32 24.95
C LEU A 111 26.35 11.11 26.41
N GLY A 112 27.11 12.04 26.99
CA GLY A 112 27.68 11.87 28.34
C GLY A 112 28.72 10.74 28.44
N MET A 113 29.27 10.29 27.30
CA MET A 113 30.15 9.12 27.21
C MET A 113 31.63 9.50 26.97
N THR A 114 32.54 8.68 27.51
CA THR A 114 33.98 8.70 27.15
C THR A 114 34.20 8.23 25.71
N GLY A 115 35.42 8.41 25.18
CA GLY A 115 35.76 7.90 23.83
C GLY A 115 35.57 6.40 23.70
N GLN A 116 36.07 5.63 24.68
CA GLN A 116 35.90 4.17 24.71
C GLN A 116 34.42 3.76 24.71
N GLN A 117 33.57 4.42 25.51
CA GLN A 117 32.14 4.13 25.55
C GLN A 117 31.43 4.47 24.23
N ARG A 118 31.85 5.53 23.53
CA ARG A 118 31.32 5.87 22.20
C ARG A 118 31.73 4.85 21.14
N GLU A 119 32.95 4.32 21.23
CA GLU A 119 33.44 3.24 20.38
C GLU A 119 32.63 1.95 20.62
N GLU A 120 32.44 1.56 21.88
CA GLU A 120 31.59 0.42 22.27
C GLU A 120 30.14 0.58 21.76
N LEU A 121 29.53 1.77 21.92
CA LEU A 121 28.20 2.05 21.39
C LEU A 121 28.15 1.97 19.87
N SER A 122 29.18 2.46 19.18
CA SER A 122 29.27 2.38 17.72
C SER A 122 29.32 0.93 17.25
N HIS A 123 30.15 0.09 17.89
CA HIS A 123 30.20 -1.33 17.60
C HIS A 123 28.87 -2.03 17.85
N ARG A 124 28.22 -1.79 19.01
CA ARG A 124 26.89 -2.33 19.33
C ARG A 124 25.86 -1.99 18.26
N LEU A 125 25.85 -0.76 17.77
CA LEU A 125 24.94 -0.32 16.71
C LEU A 125 25.17 -1.12 15.41
N PHE A 126 26.42 -1.26 14.98
CA PHE A 126 26.71 -2.07 13.78
C PHE A 126 26.39 -3.55 14.01
N ASP A 127 26.74 -4.11 15.17
CA ASP A 127 26.44 -5.50 15.53
C ASP A 127 24.93 -5.76 15.47
N ALA A 128 24.09 -4.86 16.01
CA ALA A 128 22.64 -4.95 15.92
C ALA A 128 22.12 -4.87 14.47
N LEU A 129 22.71 -3.99 13.65
CA LEU A 129 22.36 -3.90 12.22
C LEU A 129 22.73 -5.17 11.45
N TYR A 130 23.87 -5.81 11.76
CA TYR A 130 24.24 -7.10 11.15
C TYR A 130 23.41 -8.26 11.68
N ALA A 131 23.07 -8.26 12.97
CA ALA A 131 22.18 -9.27 13.55
C ALA A 131 20.82 -9.25 12.85
N LEU A 132 20.30 -8.04 12.57
CA LEU A 132 19.12 -7.85 11.73
C LEU A 132 19.38 -8.36 10.30
N SER A 133 20.38 -7.84 9.59
CA SER A 133 20.55 -8.10 8.15
C SER A 133 21.01 -9.53 7.81
N GLU A 134 21.74 -10.19 8.68
CA GLU A 134 22.29 -11.54 8.43
C GLU A 134 21.49 -12.64 9.11
N HIS A 135 20.80 -12.34 10.22
CA HIS A 135 20.14 -13.36 11.06
C HIS A 135 18.67 -13.07 11.36
N GLY A 136 18.17 -11.88 11.03
CA GLY A 136 16.78 -11.49 11.30
C GLY A 136 16.52 -11.23 12.79
N GLU A 137 17.58 -11.03 13.57
CA GLU A 137 17.49 -10.80 15.01
C GLU A 137 17.20 -9.32 15.28
N VAL A 138 16.05 -9.04 15.90
CA VAL A 138 15.54 -7.66 16.06
C VAL A 138 15.78 -7.07 17.45
N GLU A 139 16.00 -7.88 18.48
CA GLU A 139 15.95 -7.42 19.88
C GLU A 139 17.09 -6.46 20.23
N ASP A 140 18.31 -6.69 19.72
CA ASP A 140 19.45 -5.80 19.95
C ASP A 140 19.20 -4.38 19.40
N LEU A 141 18.51 -4.30 18.25
CA LEU A 141 18.14 -3.02 17.66
C LEU A 141 17.00 -2.35 18.46
N TRP A 142 16.01 -3.11 18.93
CA TRP A 142 14.99 -2.60 19.86
C TRP A 142 15.59 -2.07 21.16
N GLN A 143 16.57 -2.78 21.74
CA GLN A 143 17.27 -2.34 22.94
C GLN A 143 17.98 -0.99 22.71
N LEU A 144 18.64 -0.80 21.56
CA LEU A 144 19.27 0.48 21.23
C LEU A 144 18.25 1.61 21.04
N ILE A 145 17.09 1.31 20.43
CA ILE A 145 15.98 2.26 20.30
C ILE A 145 15.44 2.65 21.68
N ASP A 146 15.23 1.69 22.57
CA ASP A 146 14.76 1.94 23.94
C ASP A 146 15.77 2.75 24.76
N GLU A 147 17.07 2.43 24.68
CA GLU A 147 18.14 3.14 25.40
C GLU A 147 18.38 4.56 24.88
N GLY A 148 18.04 4.81 23.61
CA GLY A 148 18.66 5.88 22.82
C GLY A 148 17.75 6.80 22.00
N LEU A 149 16.53 6.36 21.67
CA LEU A 149 15.58 7.11 20.82
C LEU A 149 14.25 7.33 21.52
N ASN A 150 13.71 6.28 22.13
CA ASN A 150 12.42 6.25 22.81
C ASN A 150 12.34 7.33 23.91
N GLU A 151 11.38 8.25 23.80
CA GLU A 151 11.24 9.37 24.74
C GLU A 151 11.06 8.93 26.21
N ARG A 152 10.42 7.78 26.45
CA ARG A 152 10.12 7.28 27.81
C ARG A 152 11.33 6.70 28.53
N THR A 153 12.22 6.08 27.76
CA THR A 153 13.29 5.22 28.31
C THR A 153 14.69 5.72 27.96
N ARG A 154 14.83 6.62 26.98
CA ARG A 154 16.15 7.07 26.51
C ARG A 154 16.96 7.66 27.67
N SER A 155 18.20 7.21 27.75
CA SER A 155 19.20 7.71 28.71
C SER A 155 20.26 8.57 28.03
N TYR A 156 20.36 8.49 26.70
CA TYR A 156 21.23 9.29 25.86
C TYR A 156 20.58 9.51 24.48
N PRO A 157 20.95 10.55 23.72
CA PRO A 157 20.45 10.75 22.37
C PRO A 157 21.27 9.95 21.35
N LEU A 158 20.82 8.74 20.98
CA LEU A 158 21.59 7.81 20.13
C LEU A 158 22.08 8.44 18.82
N TRP A 159 21.28 9.30 18.19
CA TRP A 159 21.65 9.98 16.94
C TRP A 159 22.88 10.87 17.05
N ALA A 160 23.25 11.30 18.27
CA ALA A 160 24.46 12.06 18.53
C ALA A 160 25.75 11.28 18.20
N VAL A 161 25.66 9.94 18.15
CA VAL A 161 26.78 9.05 17.81
C VAL A 161 27.32 9.33 16.41
N LEU A 162 26.47 9.76 15.47
CA LEU A 162 26.83 10.13 14.10
C LEU A 162 27.87 11.25 14.04
N GLY A 163 27.87 12.14 15.03
CA GLY A 163 28.82 13.25 15.15
C GLY A 163 30.14 12.89 15.82
N SER A 164 30.32 11.64 16.25
CA SER A 164 31.52 11.19 16.97
C SER A 164 32.62 10.71 16.00
N ARG A 165 33.88 10.85 16.44
CA ARG A 165 35.02 10.33 15.66
C ARG A 165 35.01 8.80 15.66
N GLU A 166 34.62 8.20 16.78
CA GLU A 166 34.59 6.76 16.99
C GLU A 166 33.63 6.08 16.01
N PHE A 167 32.41 6.62 15.86
CA PHE A 167 31.44 6.12 14.89
C PHE A 167 31.96 6.16 13.45
N MET A 168 32.60 7.27 13.06
CA MET A 168 33.15 7.44 11.71
C MET A 168 34.27 6.44 11.41
N GLN A 169 35.07 6.09 12.42
CA GLN A 169 36.10 5.06 12.29
C GLN A 169 35.46 3.67 12.14
N THR A 170 34.50 3.34 13.02
CA THR A 170 33.78 2.05 12.93
C THR A 170 33.05 1.90 11.61
N LEU A 171 32.43 2.96 11.07
CA LEU A 171 31.78 2.95 9.76
C LEU A 171 32.75 2.59 8.62
N GLN A 172 33.96 3.17 8.63
CA GLN A 172 35.00 2.85 7.64
C GLN A 172 35.46 1.40 7.76
N ASP A 173 35.59 0.89 8.99
CA ASP A 173 36.12 -0.44 9.25
C ASP A 173 35.07 -1.54 8.97
N ARG A 174 33.79 -1.28 9.26
CA ARG A 174 32.71 -2.29 9.21
C ARG A 174 31.95 -2.30 7.89
N MET A 175 31.81 -1.16 7.20
CA MET A 175 31.02 -1.09 5.96
C MET A 175 31.85 -0.75 4.70
N PRO A 176 32.98 -1.43 4.41
CA PRO A 176 33.75 -1.15 3.20
C PRO A 176 32.99 -1.53 1.92
N GLN A 177 32.08 -2.51 1.99
CA GLN A 177 31.31 -3.03 0.85
C GLN A 177 30.22 -2.09 0.30
N LEU A 178 29.81 -1.04 1.03
CA LEU A 178 28.85 -0.08 0.48
C LEU A 178 29.44 0.74 -0.68
N ASN A 179 30.78 0.75 -0.86
CA ASN A 179 31.49 1.52 -1.89
C ASN A 179 31.08 3.02 -1.94
N LEU A 180 30.58 3.54 -0.83
CA LEU A 180 30.25 4.95 -0.63
C LEU A 180 31.50 5.69 -0.16
N SER A 181 31.69 6.92 -0.65
CA SER A 181 32.65 7.82 0.00
C SER A 181 32.22 8.09 1.44
N LEU A 182 33.18 8.33 2.34
CA LEU A 182 32.87 8.65 3.76
C LEU A 182 31.84 9.77 3.89
N ALA A 183 31.93 10.79 3.03
CA ALA A 183 30.97 11.89 3.00
C ALA A 183 29.56 11.41 2.64
N ASN A 184 29.41 10.59 1.60
CA ASN A 184 28.11 10.05 1.19
C ASN A 184 27.53 9.10 2.22
N SER A 185 28.36 8.25 2.85
CA SER A 185 27.91 7.37 3.95
C SER A 185 27.36 8.18 5.11
N PHE A 186 28.04 9.26 5.52
CA PHE A 186 27.56 10.13 6.58
C PHE A 186 26.21 10.78 6.24
N TRP A 187 26.06 11.37 5.05
CA TRP A 187 24.81 12.03 4.67
C TRP A 187 23.65 11.03 4.56
N THR A 188 23.91 9.84 4.03
CA THR A 188 22.91 8.77 3.91
C THR A 188 22.44 8.29 5.28
N LEU A 189 23.37 7.94 6.18
CA LEU A 189 23.04 7.52 7.54
C LEU A 189 22.36 8.64 8.33
N ARG A 190 22.79 9.89 8.15
CA ARG A 190 22.13 11.04 8.77
C ARG A 190 20.66 11.15 8.33
N ASN A 191 20.36 10.91 7.06
CA ASN A 191 18.98 10.91 6.58
C ASN A 191 18.17 9.77 7.23
N PHE A 192 18.71 8.56 7.29
CA PHE A 192 18.06 7.40 7.92
C PHE A 192 17.77 7.62 9.40
N PHE A 193 18.76 8.11 10.16
CA PHE A 193 18.58 8.45 11.57
C PHE A 193 17.56 9.58 11.77
N SER A 194 17.52 10.54 10.85
CA SER A 194 16.55 11.63 10.92
C SER A 194 15.12 11.11 10.72
N LEU A 195 14.91 10.20 9.77
CA LEU A 195 13.64 9.55 9.53
C LEU A 195 13.22 8.68 10.73
N ALA A 196 14.14 7.87 11.26
CA ALA A 196 13.90 7.07 12.46
C ALA A 196 13.56 7.96 13.68
N PHE A 197 14.28 9.08 13.86
CA PHE A 197 13.99 10.04 14.92
C PHE A 197 12.58 10.64 14.78
N ALA A 198 12.14 10.95 13.56
CA ALA A 198 10.82 11.54 13.32
C ALA A 198 9.68 10.64 13.84
N VAL A 199 9.83 9.31 13.73
CA VAL A 199 8.78 8.35 14.12
C VAL A 199 9.00 7.69 15.49
N LEU A 200 10.24 7.63 15.99
CA LEU A 200 10.60 7.00 17.27
C LEU A 200 10.91 8.00 18.39
N GLY A 201 11.14 9.26 18.06
CA GLY A 201 11.63 10.28 19.00
C GLY A 201 10.57 10.83 19.96
N GLU A 202 9.31 10.42 19.79
CA GLU A 202 8.18 10.84 20.61
C GLU A 202 7.22 9.68 20.89
N THR A 203 6.70 9.60 22.11
CA THR A 203 5.68 8.60 22.46
C THR A 203 4.32 8.95 21.87
N MET A 204 3.69 7.96 21.23
CA MET A 204 2.35 8.10 20.67
C MET A 204 1.27 7.97 21.75
N PRO A 205 0.07 8.57 21.55
CA PRO A 205 -1.10 8.36 22.39
C PRO A 205 -1.40 6.87 22.57
N ARG A 206 -1.85 6.48 23.76
CA ARG A 206 -2.10 5.07 24.08
C ARG A 206 -3.28 4.52 23.29
N ALA A 207 -3.09 3.34 22.70
CA ALA A 207 -4.15 2.53 22.11
C ALA A 207 -3.98 1.05 22.48
N ARG A 208 -5.09 0.30 22.51
CA ARG A 208 -5.04 -1.16 22.74
C ARG A 208 -4.49 -1.91 21.53
N VAL A 209 -4.78 -1.41 20.32
CA VAL A 209 -4.21 -1.92 19.07
C VAL A 209 -3.68 -0.75 18.25
N TYR A 210 -2.43 -0.82 17.82
CA TYR A 210 -1.90 0.04 16.76
C TYR A 210 -2.01 -0.70 15.43
N HIS A 211 -2.66 -0.09 14.44
CA HIS A 211 -2.92 -0.71 13.15
C HIS A 211 -2.29 0.10 12.01
N ALA A 212 -1.15 -0.36 11.49
CA ALA A 212 -0.51 0.23 10.32
C ALA A 212 -1.04 -0.39 9.02
N HIS A 213 -1.29 0.41 7.98
CA HIS A 213 -1.79 -0.06 6.68
C HIS A 213 -0.69 -0.14 5.60
N THR A 214 0.57 -0.20 6.02
CA THR A 214 1.72 -0.43 5.15
C THR A 214 2.96 -0.75 5.97
N THR A 215 3.81 -1.64 5.48
CA THR A 215 5.19 -1.73 5.98
C THR A 215 5.95 -0.42 5.73
N GLY A 216 6.98 -0.13 6.52
CA GLY A 216 7.73 1.12 6.43
C GLY A 216 7.58 1.97 7.69
N TYR A 217 7.48 3.29 7.54
CA TYR A 217 7.44 4.21 8.68
C TYR A 217 6.19 4.04 9.53
N ALA A 218 5.05 3.70 8.90
CA ALA A 218 3.81 3.40 9.62
C ALA A 218 3.98 2.16 10.53
N SER A 219 4.57 1.07 10.01
CA SER A 219 4.87 -0.12 10.81
C SER A 219 5.90 0.14 11.90
N LEU A 220 6.97 0.89 11.61
CA LEU A 220 8.00 1.22 12.59
C LEU A 220 7.40 2.01 13.77
N LEU A 221 6.56 3.01 13.47
CA LEU A 221 5.85 3.79 14.48
C LEU A 221 4.84 2.92 15.26
N GLY A 222 4.03 2.12 14.55
CA GLY A 222 3.03 1.26 15.16
C GLY A 222 3.63 0.21 16.10
N ALA A 223 4.71 -0.43 15.68
CA ALA A 223 5.45 -1.41 16.49
C ALA A 223 6.08 -0.76 17.74
N ALA A 224 6.73 0.40 17.57
CA ALA A 224 7.32 1.13 18.69
C ALA A 224 6.26 1.59 19.69
N ALA A 225 5.13 2.13 19.20
CA ALA A 225 4.03 2.56 20.06
C ALA A 225 3.38 1.40 20.82
N ALA A 226 3.19 0.24 20.17
CA ALA A 226 2.71 -0.97 20.84
C ALA A 226 3.67 -1.43 21.95
N ARG A 227 4.99 -1.38 21.69
CA ARG A 227 6.03 -1.71 22.68
C ARG A 227 6.03 -0.73 23.86
N ASP A 228 5.94 0.58 23.60
CA ASP A 228 5.89 1.64 24.62
C ASP A 228 4.77 1.45 25.64
N HIS A 229 3.62 0.97 25.15
CA HIS A 229 2.39 0.83 25.90
C HIS A 229 2.09 -0.60 26.35
N ASN A 230 2.93 -1.55 25.96
CA ASN A 230 2.71 -3.00 26.16
C ASN A 230 1.32 -3.43 25.66
N THR A 231 1.03 -3.09 24.40
CA THR A 231 -0.22 -3.41 23.69
C THR A 231 0.07 -4.08 22.35
N SER A 232 -0.94 -4.27 21.49
CA SER A 232 -0.81 -5.06 20.27
C SER A 232 -0.54 -4.22 19.03
N PHE A 233 0.22 -4.79 18.08
CA PHE A 233 0.46 -4.25 16.75
C PHE A 233 -0.18 -5.15 15.68
N LEU A 234 -0.99 -4.54 14.81
CA LEU A 234 -1.60 -5.11 13.61
C LEU A 234 -1.03 -4.42 12.38
N LEU A 235 -0.74 -5.21 11.34
CA LEU A 235 -0.30 -4.71 10.05
C LEU A 235 -1.29 -5.15 8.97
N THR A 236 -1.73 -4.24 8.11
CA THR A 236 -2.39 -4.58 6.84
C THR A 236 -1.46 -4.22 5.69
N GLU A 237 -1.21 -5.15 4.78
CA GLU A 237 -0.54 -4.87 3.51
C GLU A 237 -1.56 -4.81 2.37
N HIS A 238 -1.85 -3.60 1.89
CA HIS A 238 -2.66 -3.41 0.68
C HIS A 238 -1.90 -3.75 -0.61
N ASN A 239 -0.59 -3.52 -0.55
CA ASN A 239 0.42 -3.93 -1.50
C ASN A 239 1.74 -4.00 -0.74
N LEU A 240 2.77 -4.62 -1.30
CA LEU A 240 4.05 -4.73 -0.59
C LEU A 240 4.87 -3.43 -0.70
N TYR A 241 4.88 -2.65 0.37
CA TYR A 241 5.59 -1.35 0.43
C TYR A 241 7.04 -1.42 -0.03
N VAL A 242 7.78 -2.42 0.46
CA VAL A 242 9.21 -2.59 0.17
C VAL A 242 9.43 -2.78 -1.32
N ARG A 243 8.66 -3.70 -1.94
CA ARG A 243 8.71 -3.96 -3.38
C ARG A 243 8.39 -2.70 -4.18
N ASP A 244 7.29 -2.04 -3.85
CA ASP A 244 6.81 -0.87 -4.58
C ASP A 244 7.81 0.31 -4.50
N THR A 245 8.39 0.52 -3.31
CA THR A 245 9.36 1.61 -3.09
C THR A 245 10.69 1.32 -3.79
N VAL A 246 11.17 0.08 -3.76
CA VAL A 246 12.39 -0.32 -4.49
C VAL A 246 12.19 -0.24 -6.00
N ASN A 247 11.07 -0.72 -6.54
CA ASN A 247 10.81 -0.62 -7.98
C ASN A 247 10.66 0.84 -8.43
N THR A 248 10.06 1.69 -7.59
CA THR A 248 9.98 3.14 -7.86
C THR A 248 11.36 3.79 -7.86
N LEU A 249 12.24 3.44 -6.92
CA LEU A 249 13.61 3.95 -6.87
C LEU A 249 14.37 3.63 -8.17
N LEU A 250 14.25 2.38 -8.63
CA LEU A 250 14.98 1.85 -9.77
C LEU A 250 14.31 2.10 -11.11
N ASP A 251 13.15 2.77 -11.14
CA ASP A 251 12.36 3.02 -12.35
C ASP A 251 12.02 1.71 -13.10
N ARG A 252 11.72 0.66 -12.34
CA ARG A 252 11.45 -0.70 -12.84
C ARG A 252 9.96 -0.92 -13.03
N ASN A 253 9.62 -1.94 -13.82
CA ASN A 253 8.25 -2.44 -13.88
C ASN A 253 7.80 -2.86 -12.47
N MET A 254 6.68 -2.28 -12.04
CA MET A 254 6.14 -2.46 -10.68
C MET A 254 5.63 -3.87 -10.40
N ALA A 255 5.37 -4.66 -11.45
CA ALA A 255 5.02 -6.08 -11.33
C ALA A 255 6.20 -6.98 -10.93
N LEU A 256 7.44 -6.47 -10.95
CA LEU A 256 8.61 -7.27 -10.60
C LEU A 256 8.71 -7.45 -9.08
N SER A 257 8.84 -8.70 -8.65
CA SER A 257 9.06 -9.00 -7.23
C SER A 257 10.42 -8.51 -6.73
N ILE A 258 10.52 -8.33 -5.42
CA ILE A 258 11.78 -8.10 -4.69
C ILE A 258 11.93 -9.16 -3.59
N THR A 259 13.15 -9.60 -3.35
CA THR A 259 13.53 -10.48 -2.22
C THR A 259 14.40 -9.75 -1.20
N GLU A 260 14.58 -10.34 -0.02
CA GLU A 260 15.46 -9.79 1.02
C GLU A 260 16.93 -9.62 0.59
N ASP A 261 17.40 -10.39 -0.42
CA ASP A 261 18.79 -10.38 -0.87
C ASP A 261 19.05 -9.52 -2.12
N ASP A 262 18.01 -9.00 -2.77
CA ASP A 262 18.13 -8.33 -4.06
C ASP A 262 19.04 -7.09 -4.00
N TYR A 263 19.00 -6.34 -2.89
CA TYR A 263 19.89 -5.20 -2.69
C TYR A 263 21.36 -5.59 -2.61
N ARG A 264 21.70 -6.85 -2.32
CA ARG A 264 23.08 -7.35 -2.29
C ARG A 264 23.61 -7.65 -3.69
N THR A 265 22.73 -7.98 -4.65
CA THR A 265 23.11 -8.53 -5.95
C THR A 265 22.83 -7.62 -7.14
N PHE A 266 21.88 -6.69 -7.02
CA PHE A 266 21.49 -5.80 -8.12
C PHE A 266 22.66 -4.91 -8.56
N ASP A 267 22.77 -4.66 -9.87
CA ASP A 267 23.74 -3.71 -10.45
C ASP A 267 23.17 -2.29 -10.40
N VAL A 268 23.38 -1.62 -9.26
CA VAL A 268 22.83 -0.29 -8.93
C VAL A 268 23.91 0.56 -8.26
N THR A 269 23.69 1.87 -8.24
CA THR A 269 24.58 2.79 -7.53
C THR A 269 24.63 2.48 -6.04
N ALA A 270 25.70 2.90 -5.39
CA ALA A 270 25.86 2.71 -3.95
C ALA A 270 24.78 3.42 -3.10
N GLU A 271 24.26 4.56 -3.59
CA GLU A 271 23.17 5.29 -2.93
C GLU A 271 21.84 4.55 -3.06
N GLU A 272 21.50 4.08 -4.27
CA GLU A 272 20.31 3.26 -4.49
C GLU A 272 20.35 1.99 -3.63
N ARG A 273 21.51 1.33 -3.57
CA ARG A 273 21.71 0.13 -2.74
C ARG A 273 21.46 0.39 -1.25
N ALA A 274 21.93 1.53 -0.72
CA ALA A 274 21.73 1.88 0.68
C ALA A 274 20.24 2.12 1.00
N TRP A 275 19.50 2.75 0.09
CA TRP A 275 18.06 2.94 0.22
C TRP A 275 17.28 1.63 0.12
N MET A 276 17.64 0.75 -0.82
CA MET A 276 17.06 -0.59 -0.92
C MET A 276 17.26 -1.36 0.39
N ALA A 277 18.50 -1.40 0.92
CA ALA A 277 18.80 -2.03 2.20
C ALA A 277 17.96 -1.44 3.33
N TRP A 278 17.84 -0.11 3.41
CA TRP A 278 17.03 0.56 4.42
C TRP A 278 15.57 0.10 4.42
N TRP A 279 14.91 0.07 3.26
CA TRP A 279 13.51 -0.34 3.19
C TRP A 279 13.31 -1.84 3.42
N THR A 280 14.18 -2.68 2.84
CA THR A 280 14.10 -4.13 3.02
C THR A 280 14.32 -4.52 4.48
N GLU A 281 15.37 -4.00 5.12
CA GLU A 281 15.68 -4.32 6.52
C GLU A 281 14.67 -3.69 7.48
N MET A 282 14.08 -2.52 7.15
CA MET A 282 12.97 -1.97 7.93
C MET A 282 11.74 -2.89 7.91
N GLY A 283 11.42 -3.50 6.76
CA GLY A 283 10.36 -4.50 6.69
C GLY A 283 10.65 -5.70 7.59
N ARG A 284 11.84 -6.28 7.43
CA ARG A 284 12.31 -7.41 8.23
C ARG A 284 12.38 -7.12 9.74
N PHE A 285 12.66 -5.87 10.12
CA PHE A 285 12.64 -5.42 11.51
C PHE A 285 11.23 -5.32 12.08
N CYS A 286 10.25 -4.88 11.27
CA CYS A 286 8.89 -4.61 11.74
C CYS A 286 7.99 -5.85 11.71
N TYR A 287 8.11 -6.74 10.71
CA TYR A 287 7.25 -7.93 10.59
C TYR A 287 7.18 -8.78 11.86
N PRO A 288 8.30 -9.10 12.56
CA PRO A 288 8.26 -9.90 13.77
C PRO A 288 7.45 -9.26 14.90
N SER A 289 7.34 -7.92 14.91
CA SER A 289 6.62 -7.16 15.93
C SER A 289 5.10 -7.23 15.75
N ALA A 290 4.61 -7.54 14.54
CA ALA A 290 3.18 -7.71 14.30
C ALA A 290 2.68 -8.97 15.02
N ARG A 291 1.53 -8.85 15.69
CA ARG A 291 0.83 -9.98 16.31
C ARG A 291 -0.03 -10.73 15.29
N LEU A 292 -0.52 -10.01 14.29
CA LEU A 292 -1.24 -10.51 13.12
C LEU A 292 -0.93 -9.58 11.94
N ILE A 293 -0.91 -10.13 10.73
CA ILE A 293 -0.75 -9.39 9.48
C ILE A 293 -1.91 -9.76 8.57
N THR A 294 -2.66 -8.78 8.06
CA THR A 294 -3.69 -9.00 7.05
C THR A 294 -3.15 -8.67 5.66
N TYR A 295 -3.60 -9.44 4.69
CA TYR A 295 -3.32 -9.25 3.27
C TYR A 295 -4.63 -9.25 2.49
N LEU A 296 -4.68 -8.53 1.37
CA LEU A 296 -5.89 -8.49 0.56
C LEU A 296 -6.11 -9.77 -0.27
N TYR A 297 -5.05 -10.52 -0.56
CA TYR A 297 -5.07 -11.70 -1.42
C TYR A 297 -3.93 -12.68 -1.07
N PRO A 298 -4.06 -14.00 -1.37
CA PRO A 298 -3.12 -15.03 -0.91
C PRO A 298 -1.68 -14.88 -1.42
N SER A 299 -1.47 -14.52 -2.69
CA SER A 299 -0.11 -14.41 -3.25
C SER A 299 0.72 -13.28 -2.61
N ALA A 300 0.08 -12.29 -1.97
CA ALA A 300 0.80 -11.28 -1.19
C ALA A 300 1.50 -11.89 0.02
N ILE A 301 0.95 -12.96 0.63
CA ILE A 301 1.56 -13.66 1.77
C ILE A 301 2.85 -14.33 1.33
N THR A 302 2.81 -15.07 0.21
CA THR A 302 3.99 -15.79 -0.30
C THR A 302 5.07 -14.83 -0.79
N GLU A 303 4.70 -13.68 -1.35
CA GLU A 303 5.65 -12.64 -1.72
C GLU A 303 6.24 -11.92 -0.48
N ALA A 304 5.42 -11.59 0.52
CA ALA A 304 5.89 -11.00 1.77
C ALA A 304 6.79 -11.94 2.59
N ALA A 305 6.57 -13.25 2.51
CA ALA A 305 7.43 -14.24 3.14
C ALA A 305 8.88 -14.18 2.60
N ARG A 306 9.07 -13.83 1.31
CA ARG A 306 10.40 -13.60 0.70
C ARG A 306 11.08 -12.30 1.18
N LEU A 307 10.35 -11.48 1.92
CA LEU A 307 10.82 -10.24 2.57
C LEU A 307 10.94 -10.40 4.10
N GLY A 308 10.79 -11.62 4.62
CA GLY A 308 10.92 -11.93 6.05
C GLY A 308 9.61 -11.87 6.85
N SER A 309 8.44 -11.81 6.21
CA SER A 309 7.15 -11.94 6.90
C SER A 309 6.88 -13.38 7.35
N ASP A 310 6.17 -13.52 8.47
CA ASP A 310 5.79 -14.81 9.05
C ASP A 310 4.41 -15.25 8.54
N ILE A 311 4.38 -16.38 7.81
CA ILE A 311 3.15 -16.94 7.24
C ILE A 311 2.16 -17.33 8.34
N ASP A 312 2.63 -17.79 9.51
CA ASP A 312 1.75 -18.24 10.60
C ASP A 312 0.99 -17.07 11.26
N LYS A 313 1.44 -15.84 11.03
CA LYS A 313 0.78 -14.61 11.48
C LYS A 313 -0.09 -13.97 10.40
N SER A 314 -0.21 -14.58 9.23
CA SER A 314 -0.84 -13.99 8.06
C SER A 314 -2.28 -14.44 7.90
N VAL A 315 -3.19 -13.52 7.56
CA VAL A 315 -4.58 -13.82 7.22
C VAL A 315 -5.03 -13.01 6.02
N VAL A 316 -5.93 -13.55 5.20
CA VAL A 316 -6.51 -12.80 4.07
C VAL A 316 -7.79 -12.10 4.52
N VAL A 317 -7.82 -10.78 4.41
CA VAL A 317 -9.02 -9.95 4.60
C VAL A 317 -9.17 -9.07 3.35
N PRO A 318 -10.03 -9.45 2.40
CA PRO A 318 -10.15 -8.71 1.14
C PRO A 318 -10.89 -7.39 1.34
N ASN A 319 -10.90 -6.56 0.31
CA ASN A 319 -11.79 -5.41 0.21
C ASN A 319 -13.25 -5.88 0.08
N GLY A 320 -14.15 -5.09 0.67
CA GLY A 320 -15.58 -5.37 0.67
C GLY A 320 -16.36 -4.49 -0.31
N MET A 321 -17.57 -4.95 -0.65
CA MET A 321 -18.52 -4.24 -1.51
C MET A 321 -19.94 -4.35 -0.95
N VAL A 322 -20.72 -3.26 -1.04
CA VAL A 322 -22.15 -3.26 -0.72
C VAL A 322 -22.92 -3.66 -1.97
N ILE A 323 -23.14 -4.96 -2.13
CA ILE A 323 -23.66 -5.54 -3.38
C ILE A 323 -25.04 -5.00 -3.79
N ALA A 324 -25.87 -4.62 -2.82
CA ALA A 324 -27.22 -4.09 -3.04
C ALA A 324 -27.23 -2.75 -3.79
N GLU A 325 -26.15 -1.98 -3.72
CA GLU A 325 -26.01 -0.71 -4.46
C GLU A 325 -25.94 -0.92 -5.98
N PHE A 326 -25.72 -2.16 -6.44
CA PHE A 326 -25.52 -2.52 -7.85
C PHE A 326 -26.68 -3.37 -8.42
N ASP A 327 -27.77 -3.57 -7.68
CA ASP A 327 -28.90 -4.41 -8.11
C ASP A 327 -29.51 -3.94 -9.44
N ASP A 328 -29.69 -2.63 -9.62
CA ASP A 328 -30.21 -2.05 -10.86
C ASP A 328 -29.26 -2.29 -12.03
N LYS A 329 -27.95 -2.18 -11.79
CA LYS A 329 -26.90 -2.38 -12.80
C LYS A 329 -26.82 -3.85 -13.21
N TYR A 330 -26.92 -4.77 -12.25
CA TYR A 330 -26.98 -6.20 -12.53
C TYR A 330 -28.25 -6.59 -13.30
N ARG A 331 -29.39 -5.95 -13.02
CA ARG A 331 -30.62 -6.14 -13.81
C ARG A 331 -30.45 -5.65 -15.25
N ALA A 332 -29.81 -4.51 -15.46
CA ALA A 332 -29.49 -4.00 -16.79
C ALA A 332 -28.56 -4.97 -17.55
N ARG A 333 -27.50 -5.49 -16.91
CA ARG A 333 -26.62 -6.53 -17.49
C ARG A 333 -27.39 -7.73 -18.00
N ARG A 334 -28.34 -8.22 -17.19
CA ARG A 334 -29.18 -9.38 -17.58
C ARG A 334 -30.08 -9.09 -18.79
N GLN A 335 -30.47 -7.84 -18.99
CA GLN A 335 -31.22 -7.41 -20.17
C GLN A 335 -30.30 -7.27 -21.39
N ALA A 336 -29.10 -6.72 -21.20
CA ALA A 336 -28.10 -6.58 -22.25
C ALA A 336 -27.70 -7.94 -22.86
N LEU A 337 -27.62 -9.01 -22.05
CA LEU A 337 -27.41 -10.38 -22.54
C LEU A 337 -28.42 -10.80 -23.61
N ALA A 338 -29.70 -10.47 -23.43
CA ALA A 338 -30.73 -10.79 -24.42
C ALA A 338 -30.54 -9.96 -25.71
N THR A 339 -30.16 -8.68 -25.58
CA THR A 339 -29.81 -7.84 -26.73
C THR A 339 -28.60 -8.38 -27.49
N MET A 340 -27.56 -8.83 -26.80
CA MET A 340 -26.38 -9.46 -27.39
C MET A 340 -26.75 -10.70 -28.20
N GLU A 341 -27.66 -11.54 -27.68
CA GLU A 341 -28.18 -12.70 -28.39
C GLU A 341 -28.98 -12.31 -29.65
N GLU A 342 -29.82 -11.26 -29.55
CA GLU A 342 -30.66 -10.78 -30.65
C GLU A 342 -29.85 -10.13 -31.79
N GLU A 343 -28.86 -9.30 -31.45
CA GLU A 343 -28.04 -8.55 -32.43
C GLU A 343 -26.86 -9.37 -32.95
N GLY A 344 -26.36 -10.33 -32.17
CA GLY A 344 -25.28 -11.25 -32.56
C GLY A 344 -24.03 -10.50 -33.03
N ALA A 345 -23.66 -10.68 -34.30
CA ALA A 345 -22.46 -10.06 -34.87
C ALA A 345 -22.56 -8.53 -35.04
N ASP A 346 -23.78 -7.99 -35.08
CA ASP A 346 -24.02 -6.55 -35.24
C ASP A 346 -23.98 -5.79 -33.90
N TYR A 347 -23.94 -6.52 -32.77
CA TYR A 347 -23.86 -5.93 -31.43
C TYR A 347 -22.58 -5.11 -31.25
N VAL A 348 -22.70 -3.92 -30.68
CA VAL A 348 -21.56 -3.07 -30.30
C VAL A 348 -21.19 -3.35 -28.86
N TRP A 349 -20.00 -3.90 -28.65
CA TRP A 349 -19.47 -4.16 -27.31
C TRP A 349 -18.90 -2.88 -26.71
N HIS A 350 -19.39 -2.53 -25.52
CA HIS A 350 -18.94 -1.37 -24.76
C HIS A 350 -17.88 -1.77 -23.74
N LEU A 351 -16.61 -1.54 -24.05
CA LEU A 351 -15.49 -1.77 -23.14
C LEU A 351 -15.32 -0.55 -22.24
N VAL A 352 -14.90 -0.77 -21.00
CA VAL A 352 -14.58 0.32 -20.09
C VAL A 352 -13.20 0.15 -19.46
N TYR A 353 -12.44 1.23 -19.46
CA TYR A 353 -11.23 1.41 -18.69
C TYR A 353 -11.54 2.40 -17.56
N ILE A 354 -11.30 1.99 -16.31
CA ILE A 354 -11.63 2.81 -15.14
C ILE A 354 -10.38 2.99 -14.28
N ALA A 355 -9.63 4.05 -14.58
CA ALA A 355 -8.43 4.39 -13.83
C ALA A 355 -7.97 5.81 -14.16
N ARG A 356 -7.08 6.35 -13.31
CA ARG A 356 -6.32 7.56 -13.66
C ARG A 356 -5.53 7.30 -14.95
N VAL A 357 -5.46 8.29 -15.85
CA VAL A 357 -4.72 8.16 -17.11
C VAL A 357 -3.23 8.44 -16.85
N VAL A 358 -2.53 7.41 -16.41
CA VAL A 358 -1.10 7.45 -16.04
C VAL A 358 -0.37 6.18 -16.54
N PRO A 359 0.96 6.23 -16.76
CA PRO A 359 1.71 5.12 -17.33
C PRO A 359 1.49 3.76 -16.65
N ILE A 360 1.49 3.74 -15.31
CA ILE A 360 1.32 2.52 -14.51
C ILE A 360 -0.05 1.83 -14.73
N LYS A 361 -1.03 2.51 -15.32
CA LYS A 361 -2.36 1.96 -15.61
C LYS A 361 -2.54 1.47 -17.04
N GLY A 362 -1.54 1.65 -17.94
CA GLY A 362 -1.44 0.87 -19.19
C GLY A 362 -2.42 1.23 -20.33
N LEU A 363 -3.04 2.42 -20.34
CA LEU A 363 -3.99 2.80 -21.40
C LEU A 363 -3.39 2.72 -22.82
N LEU A 364 -2.12 3.10 -22.99
CA LEU A 364 -1.43 2.98 -24.29
C LEU A 364 -1.39 1.53 -24.80
N ASP A 365 -1.27 0.55 -23.92
CA ASP A 365 -1.19 -0.86 -24.31
C ASP A 365 -2.57 -1.35 -24.76
N LEU A 366 -3.63 -0.97 -24.03
CA LEU A 366 -5.01 -1.25 -24.41
C LEU A 366 -5.37 -0.65 -25.78
N LEU A 367 -4.95 0.59 -26.06
CA LEU A 367 -5.17 1.19 -27.38
C LEU A 367 -4.49 0.38 -28.51
N SER A 368 -3.31 -0.21 -28.26
CA SER A 368 -2.67 -1.12 -29.22
C SER A 368 -3.43 -2.43 -29.38
N SER A 369 -4.00 -2.97 -28.30
CA SER A 369 -4.83 -4.17 -28.37
C SER A 369 -6.13 -3.96 -29.17
N LEU A 370 -6.73 -2.76 -29.12
CA LEU A 370 -7.89 -2.43 -29.93
C LEU A 370 -7.59 -2.44 -31.44
N GLU A 371 -6.40 -1.96 -31.85
CA GLU A 371 -5.95 -2.08 -33.25
C GLU A 371 -5.86 -3.54 -33.69
N ILE A 372 -5.26 -4.40 -32.85
CA ILE A 372 -5.15 -5.84 -33.12
C ILE A 372 -6.54 -6.48 -33.26
N LEU A 373 -7.49 -6.14 -32.38
CA LEU A 373 -8.86 -6.65 -32.44
C LEU A 373 -9.60 -6.21 -33.71
N ARG A 374 -9.47 -4.93 -34.08
CA ARG A 374 -10.02 -4.40 -35.33
C ARG A 374 -9.49 -5.17 -36.54
N ASP A 375 -8.18 -5.39 -36.59
CA ASP A 375 -7.52 -6.11 -37.68
C ASP A 375 -7.93 -7.59 -37.75
N ARG A 376 -8.34 -8.17 -36.62
CA ARG A 376 -8.92 -9.53 -36.53
C ARG A 376 -10.39 -9.61 -36.89
N GLY A 377 -11.03 -8.48 -37.22
CA GLY A 377 -12.45 -8.44 -37.61
C GLY A 377 -13.43 -8.25 -36.46
N TYR A 378 -13.01 -7.58 -35.37
CA TYR A 378 -13.91 -7.08 -34.32
C TYR A 378 -14.11 -5.55 -34.46
N PRO A 379 -14.87 -5.06 -35.45
CA PRO A 379 -15.04 -3.63 -35.68
C PRO A 379 -16.04 -2.98 -34.71
N ASN A 380 -16.94 -3.76 -34.11
CA ASN A 380 -18.04 -3.27 -33.28
C ASN A 380 -17.64 -3.19 -31.80
N LEU A 381 -16.53 -2.48 -31.52
CA LEU A 381 -16.04 -2.22 -30.18
C LEU A 381 -16.00 -0.72 -29.94
N HIS A 382 -16.39 -0.30 -28.74
CA HIS A 382 -16.22 1.08 -28.25
C HIS A 382 -15.59 1.05 -26.87
N LEU A 383 -14.55 1.85 -26.63
CA LEU A 383 -13.87 1.97 -25.35
C LEU A 383 -14.19 3.31 -24.68
N ASP A 384 -14.72 3.23 -23.47
CA ASP A 384 -14.89 4.38 -22.58
C ASP A 384 -13.76 4.43 -21.54
N VAL A 385 -13.11 5.59 -21.45
CA VAL A 385 -12.01 5.86 -20.51
C VAL A 385 -12.55 6.77 -19.40
N LEU A 386 -12.71 6.20 -18.21
CA LEU A 386 -13.23 6.88 -17.02
C LEU A 386 -12.10 7.12 -16.01
N GLY A 387 -11.78 8.38 -15.75
CA GLY A 387 -10.80 8.78 -14.74
C GLY A 387 -10.05 10.07 -15.09
N PRO A 388 -9.38 10.68 -14.09
CA PRO A 388 -8.69 11.96 -14.27
C PRO A 388 -7.52 11.84 -15.25
N THR A 389 -7.30 12.90 -16.02
CA THR A 389 -6.31 13.00 -17.11
C THR A 389 -5.19 13.99 -16.78
N GLU A 390 -5.37 14.80 -15.74
CA GLU A 390 -4.49 15.91 -15.37
C GLU A 390 -3.23 15.49 -14.60
N HIS A 391 -3.13 14.24 -14.14
CA HIS A 391 -2.03 13.79 -13.29
C HIS A 391 -0.68 13.68 -14.02
N VAL A 392 -0.69 13.25 -15.28
CA VAL A 392 0.51 13.13 -16.13
C VAL A 392 0.14 13.63 -17.53
N PRO A 393 0.13 14.95 -17.75
CA PRO A 393 -0.34 15.56 -19.00
C PRO A 393 0.37 15.01 -20.24
N GLU A 394 1.67 14.74 -20.17
CA GLU A 394 2.44 14.22 -21.30
C GLU A 394 2.01 12.81 -21.72
N TYR A 395 1.60 11.98 -20.74
CA TYR A 395 1.08 10.64 -21.02
C TYR A 395 -0.33 10.71 -21.63
N TYR A 396 -1.16 11.63 -21.14
CA TYR A 396 -2.48 11.87 -21.72
C TYR A 396 -2.39 12.36 -23.17
N GLU A 397 -1.50 13.30 -23.47
CA GLU A 397 -1.22 13.77 -24.84
C GLU A 397 -0.74 12.62 -25.73
N ALA A 398 0.12 11.73 -25.22
CA ALA A 398 0.55 10.54 -25.95
C ALA A 398 -0.62 9.58 -26.25
N CYS A 399 -1.58 9.44 -25.33
CA CYS A 399 -2.79 8.64 -25.56
C CYS A 399 -3.65 9.24 -26.68
N LEU A 400 -3.87 10.56 -26.67
CA LEU A 400 -4.62 11.25 -27.73
C LEU A 400 -3.94 11.12 -29.09
N ALA A 401 -2.63 11.30 -29.14
CA ALA A 401 -1.85 11.14 -30.37
C ALA A 401 -1.93 9.70 -30.91
N LYS A 402 -1.96 8.70 -30.02
CA LYS A 402 -2.11 7.29 -30.40
C LYS A 402 -3.52 6.99 -30.93
N ILE A 403 -4.57 7.51 -30.29
CA ILE A 403 -5.95 7.40 -30.79
C ILE A 403 -6.05 7.95 -32.22
N ASP A 404 -5.46 9.13 -32.46
CA ASP A 404 -5.45 9.76 -33.78
C ASP A 404 -4.67 8.94 -34.82
N ALA A 405 -3.45 8.52 -34.47
CA ALA A 405 -2.58 7.74 -35.34
C ALA A 405 -3.20 6.38 -35.74
N LEU A 406 -3.98 5.78 -34.85
CA LEU A 406 -4.66 4.51 -35.08
C LEU A 406 -6.04 4.66 -35.74
N GLY A 407 -6.56 5.88 -35.91
CA GLY A 407 -7.89 6.11 -36.47
C GLY A 407 -9.02 5.61 -35.55
N LEU A 408 -8.84 5.70 -34.23
CA LEU A 408 -9.78 5.19 -33.21
C LEU A 408 -10.71 6.27 -32.64
N GLN A 409 -10.81 7.45 -33.27
CA GLN A 409 -11.55 8.60 -32.74
C GLN A 409 -13.05 8.29 -32.55
N ASP A 410 -13.63 7.46 -33.42
CA ASP A 410 -15.03 7.04 -33.34
C ASP A 410 -15.26 5.82 -32.42
N HIS A 411 -14.18 5.23 -31.90
CA HIS A 411 -14.18 4.02 -31.07
C HIS A 411 -13.72 4.25 -29.64
N VAL A 412 -13.25 5.46 -29.29
CA VAL A 412 -12.71 5.75 -27.95
C VAL A 412 -13.29 7.07 -27.45
N THR A 413 -13.92 7.05 -26.27
CA THR A 413 -14.39 8.26 -25.59
C THR A 413 -13.71 8.42 -24.24
N ILE A 414 -13.11 9.58 -24.00
CA ILE A 414 -12.48 9.91 -22.71
C ILE A 414 -13.37 10.88 -21.95
N HIS A 415 -13.89 10.44 -20.80
CA HIS A 415 -14.88 11.20 -20.02
C HIS A 415 -14.24 12.08 -18.94
N GLY A 416 -13.00 11.80 -18.54
CA GLY A 416 -12.39 12.41 -17.37
C GLY A 416 -12.98 11.86 -16.06
N THR A 417 -13.00 12.68 -15.02
CA THR A 417 -13.54 12.29 -13.70
C THR A 417 -15.05 12.20 -13.72
N VAL A 418 -15.58 11.00 -13.48
CA VAL A 418 -17.02 10.70 -13.43
C VAL A 418 -17.38 9.91 -12.17
N ASN A 419 -18.67 9.82 -11.86
CA ASN A 419 -19.16 8.84 -10.89
C ASN A 419 -19.31 7.48 -11.59
N VAL A 420 -18.31 6.61 -11.41
CA VAL A 420 -18.23 5.30 -12.06
C VAL A 420 -19.50 4.48 -11.84
N ARG A 421 -20.01 4.44 -10.61
CA ARG A 421 -21.17 3.61 -10.23
C ARG A 421 -22.44 3.95 -11.02
N ASP A 422 -22.58 5.21 -11.43
CA ASP A 422 -23.75 5.66 -12.19
C ASP A 422 -23.75 5.15 -13.64
N MET A 423 -22.58 4.74 -14.16
CA MET A 423 -22.39 4.40 -15.57
C MET A 423 -22.22 2.90 -15.85
N LEU A 424 -22.03 2.07 -14.82
CA LEU A 424 -21.67 0.65 -15.00
C LEU A 424 -22.69 -0.19 -15.81
N ASP A 425 -23.94 0.24 -15.87
CA ASP A 425 -24.99 -0.38 -16.70
C ASP A 425 -24.78 -0.20 -18.20
N GLN A 426 -23.89 0.70 -18.63
CA GLN A 426 -23.65 1.03 -20.04
C GLN A 426 -22.52 0.21 -20.69
N PHE A 427 -21.70 -0.46 -19.88
CA PHE A 427 -20.52 -1.19 -20.37
C PHE A 427 -20.79 -2.68 -20.43
N ASP A 428 -19.91 -3.48 -20.99
CA ASP A 428 -20.02 -4.93 -21.13
C ASP A 428 -18.79 -5.66 -20.63
N LEU A 429 -17.64 -5.00 -20.66
CA LEU A 429 -16.37 -5.57 -20.27
C LEU A 429 -15.51 -4.52 -19.58
N LEU A 430 -15.06 -4.78 -18.36
CA LEU A 430 -13.99 -4.01 -17.75
C LEU A 430 -12.65 -4.49 -18.29
N VAL A 431 -11.78 -3.57 -18.72
CA VAL A 431 -10.41 -3.88 -19.12
C VAL A 431 -9.39 -3.10 -18.28
N LEU A 432 -8.51 -3.83 -17.60
CA LEU A 432 -7.54 -3.28 -16.64
C LEU A 432 -6.09 -3.68 -16.99
N PRO A 433 -5.43 -2.95 -17.93
CA PRO A 433 -4.06 -3.23 -18.40
C PRO A 433 -2.95 -2.74 -17.43
N SER A 434 -3.23 -2.74 -16.12
CA SER A 434 -2.34 -2.16 -15.11
C SER A 434 -1.00 -2.89 -14.97
N TYR A 435 0.06 -2.15 -14.60
CA TYR A 435 1.37 -2.70 -14.21
C TYR A 435 1.51 -2.92 -12.71
N ASN A 436 0.59 -2.39 -11.92
CA ASN A 436 0.54 -2.59 -10.47
C ASN A 436 -0.89 -2.43 -9.96
N GLU A 437 -1.31 -3.40 -9.15
CA GLU A 437 -2.53 -3.38 -8.38
C GLU A 437 -2.32 -4.13 -7.06
N GLY A 438 -3.05 -3.73 -6.02
CA GLY A 438 -3.24 -4.54 -4.82
C GLY A 438 -4.42 -5.48 -5.06
N GLN A 439 -5.60 -5.10 -4.58
CA GLN A 439 -6.88 -5.71 -4.96
C GLN A 439 -7.84 -4.61 -5.45
N PRO A 440 -7.96 -4.38 -6.77
CA PRO A 440 -8.74 -3.29 -7.31
C PRO A 440 -10.21 -3.32 -6.89
N ILE A 441 -10.66 -2.26 -6.21
CA ILE A 441 -12.07 -2.07 -5.84
C ILE A 441 -12.96 -2.00 -7.09
N VAL A 442 -12.44 -1.43 -8.19
CA VAL A 442 -13.20 -1.31 -9.44
C VAL A 442 -13.55 -2.66 -10.06
N ILE A 443 -12.73 -3.69 -9.85
CA ILE A 443 -13.08 -5.06 -10.23
C ILE A 443 -14.26 -5.55 -9.38
N LEU A 444 -14.28 -5.27 -8.07
CA LEU A 444 -15.44 -5.60 -7.22
C LEU A 444 -16.71 -4.85 -7.63
N GLU A 445 -16.60 -3.58 -8.05
CA GLU A 445 -17.74 -2.80 -8.56
C GLU A 445 -18.28 -3.39 -9.88
N ALA A 446 -17.39 -3.74 -10.81
CA ALA A 446 -17.72 -4.42 -12.06
C ALA A 446 -18.37 -5.79 -11.79
N MET A 447 -17.79 -6.59 -10.90
CA MET A 447 -18.31 -7.88 -10.48
C MET A 447 -19.70 -7.76 -9.84
N ALA A 448 -19.91 -6.75 -8.98
CA ALA A 448 -21.20 -6.47 -8.39
C ALA A 448 -22.25 -6.09 -9.45
N ALA A 449 -21.87 -5.39 -10.52
CA ALA A 449 -22.74 -5.13 -11.67
C ALA A 449 -22.85 -6.32 -12.66
N GLY A 450 -22.16 -7.44 -12.41
CA GLY A 450 -22.14 -8.62 -13.28
C GLY A 450 -21.35 -8.42 -14.57
N ILE A 451 -20.36 -7.52 -14.56
CA ILE A 451 -19.51 -7.22 -15.72
C ILE A 451 -18.25 -8.10 -15.63
N PRO A 452 -18.00 -8.97 -16.63
CA PRO A 452 -16.72 -9.67 -16.72
C PRO A 452 -15.53 -8.72 -16.83
N THR A 453 -14.33 -9.22 -16.53
CA THR A 453 -13.12 -8.40 -16.54
C THR A 453 -11.99 -9.07 -17.32
N VAL A 454 -11.24 -8.31 -18.11
CA VAL A 454 -9.91 -8.71 -18.60
C VAL A 454 -8.86 -7.85 -17.92
N GLY A 455 -7.93 -8.45 -17.20
CA GLY A 455 -6.97 -7.72 -16.37
C GLY A 455 -5.55 -8.25 -16.49
N SER A 456 -4.55 -7.39 -16.27
CA SER A 456 -3.16 -7.82 -16.11
C SER A 456 -3.01 -8.70 -14.85
N ASP A 457 -2.23 -9.77 -14.94
CA ASP A 457 -1.87 -10.63 -13.80
C ASP A 457 -0.86 -9.94 -12.88
N VAL A 458 -1.37 -9.04 -12.03
CA VAL A 458 -0.64 -8.32 -10.99
C VAL A 458 -1.44 -8.30 -9.70
N GLY A 459 -0.74 -8.41 -8.58
CA GLY A 459 -1.36 -8.39 -7.26
C GLY A 459 -2.46 -9.44 -7.11
N GLY A 460 -3.64 -9.00 -6.68
CA GLY A 460 -4.83 -9.82 -6.46
C GLY A 460 -5.76 -9.94 -7.67
N VAL A 461 -5.36 -9.46 -8.86
CA VAL A 461 -6.25 -9.48 -10.04
C VAL A 461 -6.64 -10.92 -10.43
N ALA A 462 -5.67 -11.83 -10.53
CA ALA A 462 -5.95 -13.25 -10.83
C ALA A 462 -6.90 -13.89 -9.82
N GLN A 463 -6.71 -13.64 -8.52
CA GLN A 463 -7.60 -14.12 -7.47
C GLN A 463 -9.02 -13.58 -7.64
N GLN A 464 -9.18 -12.31 -8.03
CA GLN A 464 -10.51 -11.74 -8.24
C GLN A 464 -11.23 -12.32 -9.48
N ILE A 465 -10.52 -12.58 -10.58
CA ILE A 465 -11.15 -12.84 -11.88
C ILE A 465 -10.92 -14.24 -12.48
N ALA A 466 -9.76 -14.86 -12.28
CA ALA A 466 -9.36 -16.08 -13.00
C ALA A 466 -9.33 -17.33 -12.11
N ASP A 467 -8.85 -17.21 -10.87
CA ASP A 467 -8.72 -18.37 -9.96
C ASP A 467 -10.08 -18.85 -9.46
N ASP A 468 -10.28 -20.16 -9.31
CA ASP A 468 -11.46 -20.70 -8.63
C ASP A 468 -11.49 -20.27 -7.16
N LEU A 469 -12.63 -19.75 -6.70
CA LEU A 469 -12.79 -19.31 -5.31
C LEU A 469 -13.65 -20.29 -4.52
N ILE A 470 -13.24 -20.59 -3.29
CA ILE A 470 -13.95 -21.52 -2.40
C ILE A 470 -14.71 -20.74 -1.33
N THR A 471 -16.01 -20.98 -1.24
CA THR A 471 -16.88 -20.43 -0.19
C THR A 471 -16.72 -21.17 1.13
N ALA A 472 -17.20 -20.57 2.23
CA ALA A 472 -17.10 -21.16 3.57
C ALA A 472 -17.77 -22.54 3.70
N ASP A 473 -18.76 -22.86 2.85
CA ASP A 473 -19.42 -24.17 2.80
C ASP A 473 -18.73 -25.18 1.86
N GLY A 474 -17.62 -24.81 1.23
CA GLY A 474 -16.81 -25.65 0.36
C GLY A 474 -17.21 -25.64 -1.12
N ARG A 475 -18.19 -24.85 -1.56
CA ARG A 475 -18.52 -24.71 -2.99
C ARG A 475 -17.46 -23.88 -3.72
N ALA A 476 -17.08 -24.35 -4.91
CA ALA A 476 -16.23 -23.60 -5.84
C ALA A 476 -17.07 -22.67 -6.72
N ILE A 477 -16.60 -21.44 -6.91
CA ILE A 477 -17.13 -20.44 -7.84
C ILE A 477 -16.09 -20.22 -8.94
N GLY A 478 -16.47 -20.53 -10.17
CA GLY A 478 -15.61 -20.44 -11.34
C GLY A 478 -15.19 -19.01 -11.71
N PRO A 479 -14.28 -18.84 -12.69
CA PRO A 479 -13.76 -17.56 -13.15
C PRO A 479 -14.87 -16.59 -13.58
N CYS A 480 -14.56 -15.29 -13.57
CA CYS A 480 -15.41 -14.22 -14.06
C CYS A 480 -14.70 -13.29 -15.06
N GLY A 481 -13.66 -13.79 -15.72
CA GLY A 481 -12.80 -12.99 -16.57
C GLY A 481 -11.54 -13.72 -17.01
N GLU A 482 -10.65 -12.98 -17.66
CA GLU A 482 -9.36 -13.49 -18.16
C GLU A 482 -8.20 -12.63 -17.65
N THR A 483 -7.08 -13.28 -17.33
CA THR A 483 -5.83 -12.60 -16.98
C THR A 483 -4.83 -12.61 -18.12
N VAL A 484 -4.03 -11.55 -18.23
CA VAL A 484 -2.98 -11.43 -19.26
C VAL A 484 -1.65 -10.99 -18.66
N THR A 485 -0.55 -11.27 -19.34
CA THR A 485 0.75 -10.76 -18.91
C THR A 485 0.79 -9.23 -19.01
N PRO A 486 1.24 -8.50 -17.97
CA PRO A 486 1.32 -7.03 -18.00
C PRO A 486 2.17 -6.51 -19.17
N GLY A 487 1.62 -5.59 -19.96
CA GLY A 487 2.27 -5.01 -21.13
C GLY A 487 2.25 -5.88 -22.40
N ASP A 488 1.67 -7.08 -22.37
CA ASP A 488 1.50 -7.91 -23.57
C ASP A 488 0.19 -7.55 -24.31
N VAL A 489 0.33 -6.70 -25.33
CA VAL A 489 -0.80 -6.21 -26.14
C VAL A 489 -1.51 -7.30 -26.94
N HIS A 490 -0.81 -8.40 -27.28
CA HIS A 490 -1.40 -9.51 -28.03
C HIS A 490 -2.24 -10.38 -27.11
N GLN A 491 -1.72 -10.73 -25.92
CA GLN A 491 -2.51 -11.45 -24.92
C GLN A 491 -3.71 -10.63 -24.46
N MET A 492 -3.58 -9.31 -24.31
CA MET A 492 -4.70 -8.44 -24.00
C MET A 492 -5.81 -8.51 -25.07
N ALA A 493 -5.44 -8.49 -26.36
CA ALA A 493 -6.40 -8.71 -27.44
C ALA A 493 -7.00 -10.13 -27.41
N ASP A 494 -6.19 -11.16 -27.13
CA ASP A 494 -6.66 -12.55 -27.02
C ASP A 494 -7.67 -12.72 -25.86
N GLY A 495 -7.40 -12.11 -24.70
CA GLY A 495 -8.28 -12.15 -23.53
C GLY A 495 -9.60 -11.43 -23.76
N ILE A 496 -9.58 -10.24 -24.37
CA ILE A 496 -10.82 -9.54 -24.76
C ILE A 496 -11.61 -10.41 -25.73
N GLN A 497 -10.95 -10.96 -26.75
CA GLN A 497 -11.58 -11.83 -27.74
C GLN A 497 -12.18 -13.09 -27.10
N ALA A 498 -11.51 -13.71 -26.12
CA ALA A 498 -12.00 -14.89 -25.44
C ALA A 498 -13.30 -14.62 -24.67
N VAL A 499 -13.39 -13.46 -24.02
CA VAL A 499 -14.58 -13.05 -23.26
C VAL A 499 -15.75 -12.70 -24.18
N ILE A 500 -15.53 -11.90 -25.22
CA ILE A 500 -16.63 -11.40 -26.08
C ILE A 500 -17.01 -12.37 -27.22
N GLY A 501 -16.12 -13.31 -27.56
CA GLY A 501 -16.30 -14.22 -28.70
C GLY A 501 -17.22 -15.41 -28.43
N ASN A 502 -17.62 -15.65 -27.17
CA ASN A 502 -18.52 -16.74 -26.79
C ASN A 502 -19.53 -16.27 -25.74
N LEU A 503 -20.78 -16.09 -26.16
CA LEU A 503 -21.83 -15.52 -25.32
C LEU A 503 -22.26 -16.44 -24.17
N ASP A 504 -22.18 -17.76 -24.34
CA ASP A 504 -22.44 -18.72 -23.26
C ASP A 504 -21.37 -18.59 -22.15
N ALA A 505 -20.11 -18.45 -22.55
CA ALA A 505 -19.00 -18.23 -21.61
C ALA A 505 -19.13 -16.86 -20.93
N TYR A 506 -19.47 -15.81 -21.67
CA TYR A 506 -19.71 -14.47 -21.15
C TYR A 506 -20.83 -14.47 -20.09
N ALA A 507 -21.96 -15.14 -20.35
CA ALA A 507 -23.04 -15.27 -19.39
C ALA A 507 -22.61 -15.99 -18.10
N GLY A 508 -21.78 -17.03 -18.23
CA GLY A 508 -21.13 -17.70 -17.11
C GLY A 508 -20.23 -16.75 -16.30
N TYR A 509 -19.37 -15.98 -16.96
CA TYR A 509 -18.52 -14.98 -16.32
C TYR A 509 -19.34 -13.92 -15.57
N ALA A 510 -20.38 -13.37 -16.19
CA ALA A 510 -21.25 -12.36 -15.58
C ALA A 510 -21.94 -12.89 -14.30
N ALA A 511 -22.42 -14.14 -14.32
CA ALA A 511 -23.05 -14.78 -13.17
C ALA A 511 -22.03 -15.07 -12.05
N ASN A 512 -20.84 -15.56 -12.40
CA ASN A 512 -19.77 -15.82 -11.46
C ASN A 512 -19.28 -14.52 -10.79
N ALA A 513 -19.15 -13.44 -11.56
CA ALA A 513 -18.73 -12.12 -11.05
C ALA A 513 -19.62 -11.68 -9.88
N ARG A 514 -20.94 -11.70 -10.11
CA ARG A 514 -21.93 -11.34 -9.09
C ARG A 514 -21.90 -12.28 -7.88
N THR A 515 -21.81 -13.59 -8.14
CA THR A 515 -21.81 -14.63 -7.09
C THR A 515 -20.58 -14.52 -6.19
N ARG A 516 -19.39 -14.26 -6.76
CA ARG A 516 -18.16 -14.04 -6.00
C ARG A 516 -18.32 -12.88 -5.00
N VAL A 517 -18.88 -11.75 -5.42
CA VAL A 517 -19.13 -10.63 -4.49
C VAL A 517 -20.15 -10.98 -3.43
N GLN A 518 -21.22 -11.68 -3.81
CA GLN A 518 -22.29 -12.07 -2.91
C GLN A 518 -21.79 -12.97 -1.77
N GLU A 519 -20.88 -13.89 -2.07
CA GLU A 519 -20.48 -14.97 -1.15
C GLU A 519 -19.15 -14.69 -0.43
N LEU A 520 -18.30 -13.80 -0.95
CA LEU A 520 -16.90 -13.66 -0.48
C LEU A 520 -16.42 -12.23 -0.25
N PHE A 521 -17.07 -11.22 -0.85
CA PHE A 521 -16.62 -9.83 -0.80
C PHE A 521 -17.68 -8.89 -0.23
N GLN A 522 -18.53 -9.37 0.68
CA GLN A 522 -19.53 -8.53 1.32
C GLN A 522 -18.90 -7.57 2.33
N MET A 523 -19.21 -6.27 2.19
CA MET A 523 -18.67 -5.22 3.07
C MET A 523 -18.87 -5.54 4.56
N HIS A 524 -20.08 -5.96 4.93
CA HIS A 524 -20.39 -6.22 6.35
C HIS A 524 -19.58 -7.39 6.94
N GLU A 525 -19.28 -8.43 6.15
CA GLU A 525 -18.49 -9.59 6.60
C GLU A 525 -17.01 -9.22 6.73
N VAL A 526 -16.47 -8.49 5.76
CA VAL A 526 -15.10 -7.95 5.81
C VAL A 526 -14.93 -7.04 7.03
N MET A 527 -15.85 -6.11 7.26
CA MET A 527 -15.76 -5.18 8.39
C MET A 527 -15.94 -5.90 9.74
N SER A 528 -16.79 -6.92 9.80
CA SER A 528 -16.91 -7.81 10.96
C SER A 528 -15.59 -8.53 11.25
N SER A 529 -14.84 -8.94 10.23
CA SER A 529 -13.53 -9.59 10.40
C SER A 529 -12.53 -8.63 11.06
N TYR A 530 -12.45 -7.37 10.62
CA TYR A 530 -11.62 -6.35 11.28
C TYR A 530 -12.05 -6.13 12.74
N ASN A 531 -13.35 -6.04 13.04
CA ASN A 531 -13.86 -5.91 14.41
C ASN A 531 -13.35 -7.04 15.30
N GLN A 532 -13.51 -8.29 14.85
CA GLN A 532 -13.08 -9.48 15.58
C GLN A 532 -11.56 -9.48 15.82
N ILE A 533 -10.77 -9.10 14.80
CA ILE A 533 -9.31 -8.94 14.93
C ILE A 533 -8.97 -7.89 15.99
N TYR A 534 -9.56 -6.70 15.94
CA TYR A 534 -9.29 -5.66 16.93
C TYR A 534 -9.66 -6.09 18.34
N ARG A 535 -10.78 -6.80 18.51
CA ARG A 535 -11.21 -7.28 19.81
C ARG A 535 -10.27 -8.34 20.38
N ALA A 536 -9.85 -9.28 19.53
CA ALA A 536 -8.88 -10.32 19.91
C ALA A 536 -7.50 -9.75 20.25
N LEU A 537 -7.03 -8.73 19.51
CA LEU A 537 -5.73 -8.11 19.76
C LEU A 537 -5.75 -7.11 20.93
N GLY A 538 -6.88 -6.43 21.15
CA GLY A 538 -7.04 -5.40 22.17
C GLY A 538 -7.57 -5.89 23.52
N ASP A 539 -7.75 -7.22 23.68
CA ASP A 539 -8.41 -7.86 24.82
C ASP A 539 -9.77 -7.20 25.15
N LEU A 540 -10.59 -6.97 24.11
CA LEU A 540 -11.92 -6.37 24.23
C LEU A 540 -13.00 -7.47 24.29
N PRO A 541 -14.16 -7.19 24.91
CA PRO A 541 -15.26 -8.16 24.97
C PRO A 541 -15.70 -8.60 23.58
N VAL A 542 -15.99 -9.88 23.37
CA VAL A 542 -16.58 -10.35 22.11
C VAL A 542 -18.04 -9.90 22.04
N ILE A 543 -18.49 -9.43 20.87
CA ILE A 543 -19.92 -9.20 20.62
C ILE A 543 -20.51 -10.53 20.12
N GLU A 544 -21.46 -11.11 20.86
CA GLU A 544 -22.21 -12.30 20.44
C GLU A 544 -23.21 -11.94 19.33
N GLU A 545 -22.75 -11.47 18.18
CA GLU A 545 -23.59 -11.28 16.98
C GLU A 545 -22.68 -10.97 15.77
N THR A 546 -22.14 -12.01 15.14
CA THR A 546 -21.95 -12.19 13.68
C THR A 546 -21.07 -13.42 13.43
N ALA A 547 -21.37 -14.15 12.35
CA ALA A 547 -20.83 -15.46 12.05
C ALA A 547 -19.30 -15.57 12.15
N THR A 548 -18.85 -16.73 12.64
CA THR A 548 -17.45 -17.17 12.65
C THR A 548 -16.88 -17.10 11.23
N VAL A 549 -15.92 -16.21 10.98
CA VAL A 549 -15.10 -16.30 9.78
C VAL A 549 -14.02 -17.34 10.05
N LEU A 550 -14.31 -18.58 9.69
CA LEU A 550 -13.26 -19.57 9.42
C LEU A 550 -12.88 -19.40 7.95
N LEU A 551 -11.90 -18.56 7.65
CA LEU A 551 -11.14 -18.72 6.42
C LEU A 551 -10.02 -19.72 6.71
N PRO A 552 -9.77 -20.69 5.80
CA PRO A 552 -8.79 -21.72 6.05
C PRO A 552 -7.43 -21.07 6.23
N VAL A 553 -6.80 -21.35 7.37
CA VAL A 553 -5.33 -21.33 7.44
C VAL A 553 -4.89 -22.26 6.31
N LEU A 554 -4.25 -21.73 5.28
CA LEU A 554 -3.62 -22.57 4.26
C LEU A 554 -2.57 -23.39 5.01
N GLU A 555 -2.82 -24.69 5.18
CA GLU A 555 -1.81 -25.57 5.76
C GLU A 555 -0.59 -25.61 4.82
N PRO A 556 0.64 -25.66 5.34
CA PRO A 556 1.88 -25.61 4.55
C PRO A 556 2.08 -26.76 3.54
N ALA A 557 1.11 -27.67 3.40
CA ALA A 557 1.25 -28.91 2.64
C ALA A 557 0.84 -28.81 1.16
N ASP A 558 0.28 -27.69 0.70
CA ASP A 558 -0.10 -27.46 -0.71
C ASP A 558 0.74 -26.37 -1.41
N LEU A 559 2.01 -26.19 -1.01
CA LEU A 559 3.01 -25.35 -1.70
C LEU A 559 4.05 -26.18 -2.48
#